data_AF-A0A7Y3EN02-F1
#
_entry.id   AF-A0A7Y3EN02-F1
#
_cell.length_a   1.000
_cell.length_b   1.000
_cell.length_c   1.000
_cell.angle_alpha   90.00
_cell.angle_beta   90.00
_cell.angle_gamma   90.00
#
_symmetry.space_group_name_H-M   'P 1'
#
loop_
_entity.id
_entity.type
_entity.pdbx_description
1 polymer ?
#
loop_
_entity_poly.entity_id
_entity_poly.type
_entity_poly.pdbx_seq_one_letter_code
_entity_poly.pdbx_strand_id
1 'polypeptide(L)'
;MQCPQCQFENREDAKFCKKCGNKLERLCPSCSHPYQVDSLFCDECGCDIGSAKETSSAISETESPPHQPAVDIKPNDVAPIDGERKYVTVLFSDLSGYTAMSEKLDPEEIKEITSRIFGEVSKIVAN
;
A
#
# COMPACT_ATOMS: atom_id res chain seq x y z
N MET A 1 -17.08 -17.72 -14.36
CA MET A 1 -16.41 -18.11 -13.10
C MET A 1 -17.17 -19.23 -12.38
N GLN A 2 -16.45 -20.22 -11.85
CA GLN A 2 -17.05 -21.33 -11.09
C GLN A 2 -17.28 -20.96 -9.62
N CYS A 3 -18.46 -21.32 -9.10
CA CYS A 3 -18.76 -21.17 -7.68
C CYS A 3 -17.91 -22.14 -6.84
N PRO A 4 -17.15 -21.68 -5.84
CA PRO A 4 -16.32 -22.58 -5.03
C PRO A 4 -17.14 -23.53 -4.14
N GLN A 5 -18.41 -23.20 -3.85
CA GLN A 5 -19.27 -24.02 -3.00
C GLN A 5 -20.02 -25.12 -3.77
N CYS A 6 -20.58 -24.79 -4.95
CA CYS A 6 -21.44 -25.72 -5.70
C CYS A 6 -20.98 -25.99 -7.14
N GLN A 7 -19.83 -25.43 -7.54
CA GLN A 7 -19.18 -25.59 -8.85
C GLN A 7 -20.02 -25.14 -10.06
N PHE A 8 -21.14 -24.45 -9.83
CA PHE A 8 -21.96 -23.90 -10.91
C PHE A 8 -21.21 -22.78 -11.65
N GLU A 9 -21.32 -22.75 -12.98
CA GLU A 9 -20.74 -21.71 -13.82
C GLU A 9 -21.58 -20.43 -13.74
N ASN A 10 -20.96 -19.31 -13.37
CA ASN A 10 -21.60 -17.99 -13.27
C ASN A 10 -20.91 -16.99 -14.20
N ARG A 11 -21.61 -15.90 -14.53
CA ARG A 11 -21.03 -14.75 -15.26
C ARG A 11 -19.87 -14.15 -14.45
N GLU A 12 -18.87 -13.57 -15.13
CA GLU A 12 -17.62 -13.11 -14.49
C GLU A 12 -17.82 -11.96 -13.49
N ASP A 13 -18.84 -11.13 -13.69
CA ASP A 13 -19.26 -10.02 -12.82
C ASP A 13 -20.33 -10.42 -11.79
N ALA A 14 -20.69 -11.70 -11.67
CA ALA A 14 -21.73 -12.14 -10.75
C ALA A 14 -21.26 -12.00 -9.30
N LYS A 15 -21.98 -11.21 -8.49
CA LYS A 15 -21.67 -11.03 -7.05
C LYS A 15 -22.09 -12.21 -6.17
N PHE A 16 -23.09 -12.98 -6.61
CA PHE A 16 -23.62 -14.14 -5.92
C PHE A 16 -23.87 -15.27 -6.90
N CYS A 17 -23.75 -16.52 -6.42
CA CYS A 17 -24.05 -17.70 -7.21
C CYS A 17 -25.55 -17.81 -7.49
N LYS A 18 -25.94 -17.93 -8.76
CA LYS A 18 -27.34 -18.06 -9.17
C LYS A 18 -28.00 -19.39 -8.74
N LYS A 19 -27.20 -20.38 -8.33
CA LYS A 19 -27.70 -21.69 -7.90
C LYS A 19 -27.80 -21.82 -6.38
N CYS A 20 -26.76 -21.47 -5.63
CA CYS A 20 -26.70 -21.69 -4.18
C CYS A 20 -26.66 -20.41 -3.33
N GLY A 21 -26.59 -19.23 -3.94
CA GLY A 21 -26.56 -17.95 -3.21
C GLY A 21 -25.21 -17.58 -2.58
N ASN A 22 -24.15 -18.39 -2.71
CA ASN A 22 -22.83 -18.05 -2.19
C ASN A 22 -22.31 -16.73 -2.75
N LYS A 23 -21.67 -15.88 -1.92
CA LYS A 23 -21.01 -14.67 -2.39
C LYS A 23 -19.78 -15.04 -3.24
N LEU A 24 -19.69 -14.46 -4.43
CA LEU A 24 -18.62 -14.72 -5.42
C LEU A 24 -17.67 -13.53 -5.56
N GLU A 25 -18.11 -12.32 -5.20
CA GLU A 25 -17.29 -11.11 -5.19
C GLU A 25 -16.12 -11.28 -4.20
N ARG A 26 -14.89 -11.16 -4.72
CA ARG A 26 -13.66 -11.21 -3.91
C ARG A 26 -13.30 -9.81 -3.46
N LEU A 27 -12.91 -9.68 -2.19
CA LEU A 27 -12.52 -8.41 -1.59
C LEU A 27 -11.04 -8.45 -1.22
N CYS A 28 -10.35 -7.33 -1.40
CA CYS A 28 -8.97 -7.19 -0.99
C CYS A 28 -8.85 -7.45 0.52
N PRO A 29 -7.93 -8.30 0.98
CA PRO A 29 -7.75 -8.60 2.40
C PRO A 29 -7.25 -7.39 3.21
N SER A 30 -6.63 -6.40 2.55
CA SER A 30 -6.10 -5.19 3.20
C SER A 30 -7.14 -4.07 3.33
N CYS A 31 -7.83 -3.71 2.25
CA CYS A 31 -8.76 -2.56 2.24
C CYS A 31 -10.23 -2.91 2.00
N SER A 32 -10.57 -4.18 1.78
CA SER A 32 -11.92 -4.65 1.42
C SER A 32 -12.47 -4.15 0.08
N HIS A 33 -11.65 -3.54 -0.79
CA HIS A 33 -12.08 -3.18 -2.14
C HIS A 33 -12.36 -4.44 -2.99
N PRO A 34 -13.45 -4.49 -3.78
CA PRO A 34 -13.68 -5.57 -4.72
C PRO A 34 -12.61 -5.60 -5.82
N TYR A 35 -12.11 -6.79 -6.18
CA TYR A 35 -11.07 -6.93 -7.21
C TYR A 35 -11.44 -7.98 -8.28
N GLN A 36 -10.81 -7.90 -9.46
CA GLN A 36 -11.04 -8.86 -10.55
C GLN A 36 -10.20 -10.13 -10.40
N VAL A 37 -10.69 -11.26 -10.92
CA VAL A 37 -10.04 -12.57 -10.75
C VAL A 37 -8.60 -12.61 -11.27
N ASP A 38 -8.27 -11.77 -12.25
CA ASP A 38 -6.94 -11.70 -12.90
C ASP A 38 -6.03 -10.60 -12.33
N SER A 39 -6.47 -9.86 -11.30
CA SER A 39 -5.67 -8.82 -10.67
C SER A 39 -4.56 -9.43 -9.80
N LEU A 40 -3.30 -9.04 -10.06
CA LEU A 40 -2.15 -9.39 -9.22
C LEU A 40 -2.03 -8.47 -7.99
N PHE A 41 -2.44 -7.20 -8.12
CA PHE A 41 -2.43 -6.18 -7.07
C PHE A 41 -3.80 -5.50 -6.97
N CYS A 42 -4.14 -5.02 -5.77
CA CYS A 42 -5.31 -4.17 -5.56
C CYS A 42 -5.09 -2.79 -6.20
N ASP A 43 -6.05 -2.35 -7.00
CA ASP A 43 -6.06 -1.07 -7.71
C ASP A 43 -6.42 0.13 -6.81
N GLU A 44 -6.91 -0.10 -5.60
CA GLU A 44 -7.16 0.97 -4.61
C GLU A 44 -6.02 1.13 -3.59
N CYS A 45 -5.49 0.03 -3.03
CA CYS A 45 -4.48 0.09 -1.96
C CYS A 45 -3.08 -0.42 -2.34
N GLY A 46 -2.90 -1.04 -3.51
CA GLY A 46 -1.61 -1.56 -3.97
C GLY A 46 -1.14 -2.89 -3.34
N CYS A 47 -1.92 -3.50 -2.46
CA CYS A 47 -1.56 -4.77 -1.83
C CYS A 47 -1.59 -5.95 -2.83
N ASP A 48 -0.63 -6.88 -2.72
CA ASP A 48 -0.59 -8.12 -3.51
C ASP A 48 -1.76 -9.04 -3.13
N ILE A 49 -2.52 -9.46 -4.12
CA ILE A 49 -3.72 -10.31 -4.01
C ILE A 49 -3.57 -11.62 -4.81
N GLY A 50 -2.41 -11.82 -5.46
CA GLY A 50 -2.11 -12.92 -6.36
C GLY A 50 -1.46 -14.15 -5.69
N SER A 51 -0.99 -14.05 -4.45
CA SER A 51 -0.34 -15.19 -3.78
C SER A 51 -1.30 -16.10 -3.04
N ALA A 52 -1.89 -17.05 -3.77
CA ALA A 52 -2.48 -18.26 -3.19
C ALA A 52 -2.26 -19.50 -4.10
N LYS A 53 -1.06 -20.10 -4.07
CA LYS A 53 -0.81 -21.55 -3.82
C LYS A 53 0.62 -22.04 -4.11
N GLU A 54 1.25 -22.54 -3.04
CA GLU A 54 1.93 -23.83 -2.86
C GLU A 54 2.87 -24.43 -3.92
N THR A 55 4.14 -24.58 -3.51
CA THR A 55 4.91 -25.83 -3.41
C THR A 55 4.65 -26.95 -4.43
N SER A 56 5.60 -27.16 -5.35
CA SER A 56 6.04 -28.49 -5.76
C SER A 56 7.51 -28.48 -6.18
N SER A 57 8.33 -29.17 -5.39
CA SER A 57 9.68 -29.61 -5.75
C SER A 57 9.64 -30.56 -6.95
N ALA A 58 10.52 -30.34 -7.94
CA ALA A 58 11.22 -31.39 -8.68
C ALA A 58 12.37 -30.79 -9.52
N ILE A 59 13.58 -30.87 -8.97
CA ILE A 59 14.89 -31.17 -9.60
C ILE A 59 15.08 -30.96 -11.13
N SER A 60 16.12 -30.20 -11.47
CA SER A 60 17.15 -30.67 -12.41
C SER A 60 18.48 -29.96 -12.12
N GLU A 61 19.43 -30.75 -11.62
CA GLU A 61 20.82 -30.39 -11.40
C GLU A 61 21.58 -30.35 -12.73
N THR A 62 22.37 -29.30 -12.96
CA THR A 62 23.58 -29.36 -13.80
C THR A 62 24.67 -28.48 -13.19
N GLU A 63 25.56 -29.18 -12.47
CA GLU A 63 27.00 -28.99 -12.22
C GLU A 63 27.67 -27.58 -12.22
N SER A 64 28.15 -27.21 -11.01
CA SER A 64 29.52 -26.74 -10.63
C SER A 64 30.00 -25.31 -11.00
N PRO A 65 30.99 -24.68 -10.30
CA PRO A 65 31.82 -25.09 -9.13
C PRO A 65 31.83 -24.05 -7.95
N PRO A 66 32.61 -24.25 -6.83
CA PRO A 66 32.30 -23.70 -5.51
C PRO A 66 32.97 -22.34 -5.23
N HIS A 67 32.24 -21.40 -4.61
CA HIS A 67 32.84 -20.23 -3.97
C HIS A 67 32.11 -19.79 -2.70
N GLN A 68 32.74 -20.15 -1.58
CA GLN A 68 32.81 -19.49 -0.26
C GLN A 68 31.53 -19.40 0.60
N PRO A 69 31.66 -19.56 1.94
CA PRO A 69 30.53 -19.49 2.85
C PRO A 69 30.08 -18.03 2.97
N ALA A 70 29.08 -17.65 2.18
CA ALA A 70 28.23 -16.54 2.52
C ALA A 70 27.54 -16.93 3.84
N VAL A 71 27.76 -16.12 4.87
CA VAL A 71 26.99 -16.15 6.12
C VAL A 71 25.53 -16.46 5.83
N ASP A 72 25.02 -17.55 6.41
CA ASP A 72 23.61 -17.92 6.42
C ASP A 72 22.79 -16.83 7.12
N ILE A 73 22.54 -15.72 6.42
CA ILE A 73 21.43 -14.84 6.77
C ILE A 73 20.21 -15.58 6.25
N LYS A 74 19.57 -16.33 7.14
CA LYS A 74 18.27 -16.94 6.86
C LYS A 74 17.35 -15.82 6.33
N PRO A 75 16.61 -16.03 5.23
CA PRO A 75 15.66 -15.04 4.70
C PRO A 75 14.52 -14.67 5.68
N ASN A 76 14.51 -15.26 6.88
CA ASN A 76 13.48 -15.15 7.90
C ASN A 76 13.80 -14.16 9.03
N ASP A 77 14.95 -13.49 9.02
CA ASP A 77 15.28 -12.51 10.06
C ASP A 77 14.73 -11.10 9.78
N VAL A 78 14.01 -10.90 8.68
CA VAL A 78 13.19 -9.69 8.52
C VAL A 78 11.84 -9.95 9.18
N ALA A 79 11.75 -9.60 10.46
CA ALA A 79 10.47 -9.54 11.16
C ALA A 79 9.44 -8.79 10.28
N PRO A 80 8.18 -9.24 10.21
CA PRO A 80 7.13 -8.50 9.54
C PRO A 80 7.15 -7.07 10.09
N ILE A 81 7.30 -6.08 9.20
CA ILE A 81 7.17 -4.68 9.58
C ILE A 81 5.68 -4.47 9.82
N ASP A 82 5.24 -4.75 11.05
CA ASP A 82 3.87 -4.50 11.47
C ASP A 82 3.61 -2.99 11.37
N GLY A 83 2.54 -2.61 10.68
CA GLY A 83 2.20 -1.20 10.49
C GLY A 83 1.78 -0.59 11.81
N GLU A 84 2.47 0.45 12.27
CA GLU A 84 2.10 1.13 13.52
C GLU A 84 1.07 2.25 13.29
N ARG A 85 0.08 2.35 14.19
CA ARG A 85 -0.86 3.48 14.24
C ARG A 85 -0.24 4.61 15.07
N LYS A 86 0.15 5.71 14.42
CA LYS A 86 0.63 6.92 15.10
C LYS A 86 -0.51 7.89 15.35
N TYR A 87 -0.57 8.44 16.55
CA TYR A 87 -1.34 9.65 16.82
C TYR A 87 -0.54 10.84 16.31
N VAL A 88 -1.14 11.63 15.43
CA VAL A 88 -0.54 12.85 14.87
C VAL A 88 -1.43 14.04 15.16
N THR A 89 -0.81 15.17 15.48
CA THR A 89 -1.48 16.46 15.58
C THR A 89 -1.33 17.19 14.26
N VAL A 90 -2.45 17.56 13.63
CA VAL A 90 -2.46 18.33 12.39
C VAL A 90 -2.95 19.74 12.68
N LEU A 91 -2.14 20.74 12.34
CA LEU A 91 -2.49 22.15 12.42
C LEU A 91 -2.74 22.70 11.02
N PHE A 92 -3.94 23.25 10.81
CA PHE A 92 -4.30 23.99 9.60
C PHE A 92 -4.32 25.47 9.93
N SER A 93 -3.58 26.27 9.16
CA SER A 93 -3.55 27.72 9.28
C SER A 93 -3.40 28.35 7.89
N ASP A 94 -4.06 29.48 7.69
CA ASP A 94 -3.94 30.29 6.47
C ASP A 94 -3.13 31.57 6.75
N LEU A 95 -2.51 32.13 5.70
CA LEU A 95 -1.79 33.40 5.75
C LEU A 95 -2.60 34.49 5.04
N SER A 96 -3.30 35.30 5.82
CA SER A 96 -4.05 36.42 5.28
C SER A 96 -3.14 37.43 4.57
N GLY A 97 -3.52 37.83 3.35
CA GLY A 97 -2.79 38.81 2.56
C GLY A 97 -1.54 38.28 1.84
N TYR A 98 -1.28 36.96 1.90
CA TYR A 98 -0.12 36.34 1.25
C TYR A 98 0.00 36.69 -0.24
N THR A 99 -1.10 36.61 -1.01
CA THR A 99 -1.10 36.90 -2.44
C THR A 99 -0.62 38.33 -2.73
N ALA A 100 -1.22 39.32 -2.07
CA ALA A 100 -0.87 40.73 -2.27
C ALA A 100 0.57 41.07 -1.84
N MET A 101 1.11 40.33 -0.86
CA MET A 101 2.52 40.42 -0.47
C MET A 101 3.42 39.79 -1.53
N SER A 102 3.05 38.61 -2.04
CA SER A 102 3.86 37.85 -3.00
C SER A 102 4.02 38.51 -4.37
N GLU A 103 3.07 39.35 -4.75
CA GLU A 103 3.11 40.12 -6.01
C GLU A 103 4.09 41.30 -5.95
N LYS A 104 4.50 41.73 -4.75
CA LYS A 104 5.29 42.95 -4.54
C LYS A 104 6.71 42.70 -4.06
N LEU A 105 6.95 41.57 -3.41
CA LEU A 105 8.24 41.20 -2.85
C LEU A 105 8.98 40.23 -3.76
N ASP A 106 10.30 40.20 -3.62
CA ASP A 106 11.12 39.21 -4.29
C ASP A 106 10.85 37.79 -3.71
N PRO A 107 10.90 36.72 -4.54
CA PRO A 107 10.75 35.34 -4.06
C PRO A 107 11.64 34.95 -2.87
N GLU A 108 12.87 35.46 -2.80
CA GLU A 108 13.79 35.18 -1.69
C GLU A 108 13.29 35.82 -0.39
N GLU A 109 12.77 37.05 -0.45
CA GLU A 109 12.18 37.75 0.70
C GLU A 109 10.90 37.04 1.20
N ILE A 110 10.04 36.60 0.28
CA ILE A 110 8.83 35.84 0.61
C ILE A 110 9.21 34.54 1.33
N LYS A 111 10.24 33.85 0.83
CA LYS A 111 10.76 32.62 1.45
C LYS A 111 11.30 32.88 2.86
N GLU A 112 12.02 33.98 3.08
CA GLU A 112 12.48 34.33 4.42
C GLU A 112 11.32 34.57 5.40
N ILE A 113 10.30 35.33 4.98
CA ILE A 113 9.14 35.65 5.82
C ILE A 113 8.37 34.36 6.16
N THR A 114 8.03 33.55 5.16
CA THR A 114 7.29 32.30 5.35
C THR A 114 8.07 31.30 6.20
N SER A 115 9.40 31.22 6.05
CA SER A 115 10.25 30.34 6.87
C SER A 115 10.22 30.73 8.35
N ARG A 116 10.23 32.03 8.66
CA ARG A 116 10.12 32.52 10.06
C ARG A 116 8.76 32.14 10.66
N ILE A 117 7.68 32.32 9.91
CA ILE A 117 6.33 31.95 10.36
C ILE A 117 6.24 30.44 10.60
N PHE A 118 6.71 29.62 9.65
CA PHE A 118 6.71 28.16 9.78
C PHE A 118 7.53 27.70 10.99
N GLY A 119 8.65 28.38 11.28
CA GLY A 119 9.46 28.13 12.47
C GLY A 119 8.70 28.32 13.79
N GLU A 120 7.92 29.39 13.92
CA GLU A 120 7.08 29.60 15.11
C GLU A 120 5.91 28.62 15.18
N VAL A 121 5.26 28.33 14.05
CA VAL A 121 4.15 27.37 13.97
C VAL A 121 4.62 25.95 14.34
N SER A 122 5.82 25.56 13.94
CA SER A 122 6.39 24.24 14.24
C SER A 122 6.54 24.00 15.75
N LYS A 123 6.86 25.03 16.54
CA LYS A 123 6.96 24.94 18.01
C LYS A 123 5.63 24.65 18.69
N ILE A 124 4.50 24.93 18.03
CA ILE A 124 3.16 24.65 18.57
C ILE A 124 2.85 23.15 18.48
N VAL A 125 3.33 22.49 17.43
CA VAL A 125 3.02 21.08 17.13
C VAL A 125 4.07 20.13 17.70
N ALA A 126 5.34 20.55 17.72
CA ALA A 126 6.44 19.80 18.30
C ALA A 126 6.62 20.18 19.77
N ASN A 127 5.91 19.47 20.66
CA ASN A 127 6.26 19.39 22.08
C ASN A 127 7.39 18.38 22.27
#